data_AF-A0A933VZV2-F1
#
_entry.id   AF-A0A933VZV2-F1
#
_cell.length_a   1.000
_cell.length_b   1.000
_cell.length_c   1.000
_cell.angle_alpha   90.00
_cell.angle_beta   90.00
_cell.angle_gamma   90.00
#
_symmetry.space_group_name_H-M   'P 1'
#
loop_
_entity.id
_entity.type
_entity.pdbx_description
1 polymer ?
#
loop_
_entity_poly.entity_id
_entity_poly.type
_entity_poly.pdbx_seq_one_letter_code
_entity_poly.pdbx_strand_id
1 'polypeptide(L)'
;MSSKIKNIILFSGIALALILVYAYFIKGDAGDEPLLSTTNNFPENTLTPETNPIVTTSQDFLTLLLSIKGIKLDDKIFSDPAFLSLRDSSIILTPDGNEGRPNPFAPIGSDVIIAPTQ
;
A
#
# COMPACT_ATOMS: atom_id res chain seq x y z
N MET A 1 7.57 28.45 -55.66
CA MET A 1 6.54 28.35 -54.61
C MET A 1 5.87 29.70 -54.45
N SER A 2 4.55 29.77 -54.58
CA SER A 2 3.81 31.03 -54.40
C SER A 2 4.00 31.54 -52.97
N SER A 3 4.14 32.86 -52.80
CA SER A 3 4.48 33.47 -51.50
C SER A 3 3.46 33.11 -50.39
N LYS A 4 2.21 32.81 -50.78
CA LYS A 4 1.17 32.31 -49.87
C LYS A 4 1.53 30.95 -49.26
N ILE A 5 2.06 30.01 -50.05
CA ILE A 5 2.50 28.69 -49.57
C ILE A 5 3.68 28.82 -48.61
N LYS A 6 4.62 29.74 -48.88
CA LYS A 6 5.78 29.96 -47.99
C LYS A 6 5.36 30.49 -46.62
N ASN A 7 4.41 31.44 -46.59
CA ASN A 7 3.90 31.98 -45.34
C ASN A 7 3.09 30.93 -44.55
N ILE A 8 2.34 30.06 -45.25
CA ILE A 8 1.62 28.96 -44.59
C ILE A 8 2.59 27.98 -43.92
N ILE A 9 3.69 27.63 -44.60
CA ILE A 9 4.70 26.71 -44.05
C ILE A 9 5.43 27.34 -42.86
N LEU A 10 5.74 28.64 -42.94
CA LEU A 10 6.39 29.37 -41.85
C LEU A 10 5.51 29.43 -40.60
N PHE A 11 4.22 29.77 -40.74
CA PHE A 11 3.28 29.79 -39.62
C PHE A 11 3.05 28.40 -39.03
N SER A 12 2.94 27.37 -39.88
CA SER A 12 2.81 25.98 -39.42
C SER A 12 4.03 25.52 -38.63
N GLY A 13 5.24 25.92 -39.03
CA GLY A 13 6.47 25.61 -38.30
C GLY A 13 6.54 26.29 -36.93
N ILE A 14 6.16 27.56 -36.86
CA ILE A 14 6.07 28.29 -35.58
C ILE A 14 5.05 27.64 -34.64
N ALA A 15 3.86 27.26 -35.15
CA ALA A 15 2.83 26.63 -34.34
C ALA A 15 3.32 25.28 -33.77
N LEU A 16 3.99 24.47 -34.59
CA LEU A 16 4.55 23.19 -34.16
C LEU A 16 5.65 23.38 -33.09
N ALA A 17 6.52 24.38 -33.27
CA ALA A 17 7.56 24.71 -32.30
C ALA A 17 6.98 25.16 -30.96
N LEU A 18 5.93 25.99 -30.97
CA LEU A 18 5.24 26.42 -29.75
C LEU A 18 4.56 25.26 -29.01
N ILE A 19 3.97 24.31 -29.73
CA ILE A 19 3.39 23.09 -29.14
C ILE A 19 4.47 22.25 -28.44
N LEU A 20 5.64 22.10 -29.06
CA LEU A 20 6.76 21.37 -28.46
C LEU A 20 7.31 22.08 -27.21
N VAL A 21 7.47 23.40 -27.25
CA VAL A 21 7.88 24.18 -26.07
C VAL A 21 6.86 24.04 -24.95
N TYR A 22 5.57 24.16 -25.24
CA TYR A 22 4.51 23.97 -24.24
C TYR A 22 4.52 22.55 -23.66
N ALA A 23 4.65 21.52 -24.51
CA ALA A 23 4.68 20.14 -24.08
C ALA A 23 5.93 19.79 -23.25
N TYR A 24 7.07 20.45 -23.49
CA TYR A 24 8.33 20.13 -22.81
C TYR A 24 8.59 21.00 -21.56
N PHE A 25 8.14 22.26 -21.56
CA PHE A 25 8.39 23.20 -20.47
C PHE A 25 7.17 23.46 -19.57
N ILE A 26 5.95 23.32 -20.08
CA ILE A 26 4.72 23.75 -19.37
C ILE A 26 3.83 22.56 -19.00
N LYS A 27 3.94 21.43 -19.71
CA LYS A 27 3.36 20.16 -19.26
C LYS A 27 4.17 19.68 -18.04
N GLY A 28 3.82 20.19 -16.87
CA GLY A 28 4.27 19.61 -15.61
C GLY A 28 3.91 18.13 -15.58
N ASP A 29 4.83 17.32 -15.07
CA ASP A 29 4.56 15.91 -14.83
C ASP A 29 3.31 15.83 -13.96
N ALA A 30 2.30 15.07 -14.38
CA ALA A 30 1.13 14.78 -13.56
C ALA A 30 1.51 13.76 -12.48
N GLY A 31 2.62 14.02 -11.79
CA GLY A 31 3.14 13.25 -10.68
C GLY A 31 2.42 13.69 -9.41
N ASP A 32 1.48 12.84 -9.01
CA ASP A 32 0.89 12.71 -7.67
C ASP A 32 0.71 14.02 -6.88
N GLU A 33 -0.44 14.65 -7.10
CA GLU A 33 -1.01 15.67 -6.21
C GLU A 33 -0.91 15.20 -4.73
N PRO A 34 -0.32 15.98 -3.81
CA PRO A 34 -0.43 15.69 -2.40
C PRO A 34 -1.88 15.88 -1.95
N LEU A 35 -2.59 14.77 -1.73
CA LEU A 35 -4.01 14.71 -1.32
C LEU A 35 -4.27 15.21 0.11
N LEU A 36 -3.37 16.00 0.71
CA LEU A 36 -3.58 16.57 2.04
C LEU A 36 -4.00 18.03 1.96
N SER A 37 -5.28 18.24 1.66
CA SER A 37 -5.98 19.47 2.03
C SER A 37 -6.82 19.20 3.28
N THR A 38 -6.20 19.30 4.45
CA THR A 38 -6.91 19.26 5.72
C THR A 38 -7.49 20.65 5.99
N THR A 39 -8.70 20.93 5.51
CA THR A 39 -9.49 22.10 5.93
C THR A 39 -10.04 21.83 7.33
N ASN A 40 -9.31 22.25 8.37
CA ASN A 40 -9.79 22.26 9.74
C ASN A 40 -10.70 23.48 9.99
N ASN A 41 -11.95 23.39 9.57
CA ASN A 41 -13.03 24.25 10.07
C ASN A 41 -13.78 23.51 11.19
N PHE A 42 -13.21 23.47 12.39
CA PHE A 42 -13.93 23.15 13.62
C PHE A 42 -13.85 24.34 14.56
N PRO A 43 -14.96 24.78 15.17
CA PRO A 43 -14.95 25.95 16.02
C PRO A 43 -14.12 25.67 17.27
N GLU A 44 -13.17 26.57 17.48
CA GLU A 44 -12.38 26.74 18.69
C GLU A 44 -13.27 26.69 19.93
N ASN A 45 -13.17 25.61 20.69
CA ASN A 45 -13.59 25.61 22.08
C ASN A 45 -12.46 25.03 22.92
N THR A 46 -11.61 25.96 23.38
CA THR A 46 -10.90 25.95 24.66
C THR A 46 -10.89 24.61 25.43
N LEU A 47 -9.70 24.01 25.52
CA LEU A 47 -8.95 23.68 26.75
C LEU A 47 -7.92 22.57 26.45
N THR A 48 -6.66 22.82 26.84
CA THR A 48 -5.47 21.93 26.87
C THR A 48 -4.72 21.66 25.56
N PRO A 49 -3.37 21.73 25.54
CA PRO A 49 -2.54 21.20 24.47
C PRO A 49 -2.36 19.69 24.69
N GLU A 50 -3.45 18.93 24.74
CA GLU A 50 -3.34 17.48 24.61
C GLU A 50 -3.23 17.18 23.12
N THR A 51 -2.00 16.89 22.70
CA THR A 51 -1.71 16.36 21.37
C THR A 51 -2.52 15.09 21.22
N ASN A 52 -3.67 15.20 20.57
CA ASN A 52 -4.65 14.15 20.37
C ASN A 52 -3.93 12.99 19.61
N PRO A 53 -3.58 11.87 20.26
CA PRO A 53 -2.71 10.84 19.66
C PRO A 53 -3.36 10.14 18.46
N ILE A 54 -4.67 10.33 18.29
CA ILE A 54 -5.50 9.76 17.23
C ILE A 54 -5.19 10.41 15.87
N VAL A 55 -4.88 11.72 15.83
CA VAL A 55 -4.61 12.43 14.58
C VAL A 55 -3.23 12.08 14.04
N THR A 56 -2.21 11.99 14.91
CA THR A 56 -0.85 11.60 14.53
C THR A 56 -0.80 10.14 14.05
N THR A 57 -1.45 9.22 14.77
CA THR A 57 -1.48 7.79 14.39
C THR A 57 -2.14 7.57 13.02
N SER A 58 -3.21 8.31 12.71
CA SER A 58 -3.90 8.21 11.43
C SER A 58 -3.02 8.70 10.27
N GLN A 59 -2.25 9.77 10.49
CA GLN A 59 -1.33 10.31 9.49
C GLN A 59 -0.14 9.37 9.22
N ASP A 60 0.43 8.78 10.26
CA ASP A 60 1.56 7.85 10.14
C ASP A 60 1.13 6.56 9.43
N PHE A 61 -0.06 6.05 9.74
CA PHE A 61 -0.65 4.89 9.06
C PHE A 61 -0.91 5.17 7.57
N LEU A 62 -1.46 6.33 7.22
CA LEU A 62 -1.69 6.71 5.82
C LEU A 62 -0.38 6.87 5.05
N THR A 63 0.66 7.41 5.69
CA THR A 63 2.01 7.52 5.12
C THR A 63 2.61 6.14 4.86
N LEU A 64 2.47 5.21 5.80
CA LEU A 64 2.90 3.82 5.64
C LEU A 64 2.10 3.10 4.53
N LEU A 65 0.78 3.29 4.50
CA LEU A 65 -0.06 2.66 3.50
C LEU A 65 0.27 3.16 2.09
N LEU A 66 0.57 4.46 1.95
CA LEU A 66 0.99 5.05 0.68
C LEU A 66 2.37 4.56 0.24
N SER A 67 3.29 4.33 1.18
CA SER A 67 4.61 3.75 0.85
C SER A 67 4.49 2.30 0.35
N ILE A 68 3.53 1.52 0.87
CA ILE A 68 3.25 0.16 0.40
C ILE A 68 2.59 0.14 -0.99
N LYS A 69 1.72 1.12 -1.30
CA LYS A 69 1.05 1.22 -2.62
C LYS A 69 2.03 1.24 -3.80
N GLY A 70 3.23 1.79 -3.60
CA GLY A 70 4.28 1.85 -4.62
C GLY A 70 5.07 0.54 -4.81
N ILE A 71 4.93 -0.44 -3.92
CA ILE A 71 5.66 -1.70 -3.97
C ILE A 71 5.02 -2.59 -5.04
N LYS A 72 5.76 -2.82 -6.13
CA LYS A 72 5.43 -3.82 -7.14
C LYS A 72 6.27 -5.06 -6.88
N LEU A 73 5.62 -6.22 -6.84
CA LEU A 73 6.31 -7.51 -6.81
C LEU A 73 6.87 -7.79 -8.21
N ASP A 74 8.11 -8.27 -8.28
CA ASP A 74 8.72 -8.73 -9.52
C ASP A 74 8.30 -10.18 -9.78
N ASP A 75 7.38 -10.38 -10.72
CA ASP A 75 6.85 -11.70 -11.08
C ASP A 75 7.91 -12.62 -11.71
N LYS A 76 9.09 -12.08 -12.08
CA LYS A 76 10.20 -12.89 -12.60
C LYS A 76 10.73 -13.89 -11.58
N ILE A 77 10.53 -13.64 -10.28
CA ILE A 77 10.95 -14.58 -9.23
C ILE A 77 10.33 -15.97 -9.43
N PHE A 78 9.09 -16.03 -9.95
CA PHE A 78 8.39 -17.29 -10.20
C PHE A 78 8.89 -18.06 -11.42
N SER A 79 9.66 -17.38 -12.31
CA SER A 79 10.31 -18.00 -13.46
C SER A 79 11.77 -18.37 -13.18
N ASP A 80 12.30 -18.01 -12.01
CA ASP A 80 13.69 -18.28 -11.65
C ASP A 80 13.91 -19.79 -11.42
N PRO A 81 14.98 -20.40 -11.99
CA PRO A 81 15.27 -21.81 -11.78
C PRO A 81 15.39 -22.22 -10.30
N ALA A 82 15.86 -21.32 -9.42
CA ALA A 82 15.93 -21.55 -7.98
C ALA A 82 14.53 -21.68 -7.38
N PHE A 83 13.59 -20.79 -7.73
CA PHE A 83 12.20 -20.88 -7.29
C PHE A 83 11.53 -22.16 -7.80
N LEU A 84 11.75 -22.52 -9.06
CA LEU A 84 11.22 -23.74 -9.67
C LEU A 84 11.80 -25.03 -9.05
N SER A 85 12.97 -24.96 -8.43
CA SER A 85 13.60 -26.09 -7.75
C SER A 85 13.11 -26.33 -6.32
N LEU A 86 12.32 -25.40 -5.77
CA LEU A 86 11.77 -25.53 -4.42
C LEU A 86 10.84 -26.74 -4.35
N ARG A 87 11.05 -27.58 -3.34
CA ARG A 87 10.18 -28.72 -3.06
C ARG A 87 9.32 -28.41 -1.85
N ASP A 88 8.03 -28.62 -1.99
CA ASP A 88 7.11 -28.60 -0.86
C ASP A 88 7.55 -29.68 0.15
N SER A 89 7.82 -29.26 1.38
CA SER A 89 8.24 -30.11 2.49
C SER A 89 7.18 -30.15 3.59
N SER A 90 5.95 -29.80 3.25
CA SER A 90 4.81 -29.88 4.16
C SER A 90 4.65 -31.32 4.65
N ILE A 91 4.65 -31.49 5.97
CA ILE A 91 4.31 -32.74 6.64
C ILE A 91 2.93 -32.60 7.27
N ILE A 92 2.13 -33.66 7.19
CA ILE A 92 0.88 -33.73 7.95
C ILE A 92 1.26 -34.02 9.39
N LEU A 93 1.07 -33.02 10.26
CA LEU A 93 1.14 -33.21 11.70
C LEU A 93 -0.19 -33.81 12.13
N THR A 94 -0.22 -35.13 12.37
CA THR A 94 -1.29 -35.73 13.16
C THR A 94 -1.06 -35.35 14.61
N PRO A 95 -1.97 -34.61 15.25
CA PRO A 95 -1.83 -34.33 16.67
C PRO A 95 -1.93 -35.63 17.46
N ASP A 96 -1.09 -35.79 18.48
CA ASP A 96 -0.97 -37.03 19.27
C ASP A 96 -2.19 -37.33 20.17
N GLY A 97 -3.33 -36.66 19.94
CA GLY A 97 -4.61 -36.86 20.64
C GLY A 97 -4.62 -36.47 22.13
N ASN A 98 -3.45 -36.32 22.74
CA ASN A 98 -3.27 -36.00 24.16
C ASN A 98 -2.97 -34.51 24.38
N GLU A 99 -3.50 -33.65 23.52
CA GLU A 99 -3.28 -32.21 23.59
C GLU A 99 -3.95 -31.63 24.83
N GLY A 100 -3.14 -30.99 25.69
CA GLY A 100 -3.60 -30.30 26.89
C GLY A 100 -3.34 -31.09 28.17
N ARG A 101 -2.43 -30.57 29.00
CA ARG A 101 -2.46 -30.90 30.44
C ARG A 101 -3.77 -30.36 31.01
N PRO A 102 -4.43 -31.07 31.95
CA PRO A 102 -5.53 -30.49 32.71
C PRO A 102 -5.13 -29.11 33.23
N ASN A 103 -6.03 -28.13 33.07
CA ASN A 103 -5.77 -26.75 33.45
C ASN A 103 -5.43 -26.69 34.95
N PRO A 104 -4.19 -26.35 35.35
CA PRO A 104 -3.79 -26.34 36.76
C PRO A 104 -4.42 -25.20 37.56
N PHE A 105 -5.17 -24.32 36.88
CA PHE A 105 -5.95 -23.22 37.47
C PHE A 105 -7.46 -23.48 37.45
N ALA A 106 -7.90 -24.69 37.10
CA ALA A 106 -9.32 -25.04 37.12
C ALA A 106 -9.84 -25.09 38.58
N PRO A 107 -11.07 -24.62 38.85
CA PRO A 107 -11.69 -24.76 40.17
C PRO A 107 -11.75 -26.24 40.61
N ILE A 108 -11.56 -26.47 41.91
CA ILE A 108 -11.59 -27.82 42.47
C ILE A 108 -12.92 -28.51 42.10
N GLY A 109 -12.86 -29.69 41.50
CA GLY A 109 -14.04 -30.44 41.06
C GLY A 109 -14.47 -30.22 39.60
N SER A 110 -13.68 -29.51 38.79
CA SER A 110 -13.90 -29.34 37.34
C SER A 110 -13.00 -30.22 36.46
N ASP A 111 -12.39 -31.26 37.04
CA ASP A 111 -11.56 -32.20 36.29
C ASP A 111 -12.37 -32.97 35.24
N VAL A 112 -11.83 -33.01 34.02
CA VAL A 112 -12.38 -33.83 32.93
C VAL A 112 -12.00 -35.28 33.20
N ILE A 113 -12.97 -36.09 33.62
CA ILE A 113 -12.81 -37.54 33.76
C ILE A 113 -12.84 -38.14 32.35
N ILE A 114 -11.66 -38.37 31.76
CA ILE A 114 -11.56 -39.14 30.52
C ILE A 114 -11.71 -40.63 30.90
N ALA A 115 -12.88 -41.21 30.63
CA ALA A 115 -13.11 -42.63 30.81
C ALA A 115 -12.31 -43.43 29.76
N PRO A 116 -11.64 -44.53 30.12
CA PRO A 116 -10.92 -45.35 29.14
C PRO A 116 -11.93 -46.05 28.23
N THR A 117 -11.83 -45.78 26.93
CA THR A 117 -12.53 -46.55 25.88
C THR A 117 -11.91 -47.95 25.81
N GLN A 118 -12.74 -48.98 26.02
CA GLN A 118 -12.40 -50.41 25.92
C GLN A 118 -12.27 -50.84 24.46
#